data_AF-A0A1E5JSF1-F1
#
_entry.id   AF-A0A1E5JSF1-F1
#
_cell.length_a   1.000
_cell.length_b   1.000
_cell.length_c   1.000
_cell.angle_alpha   90.00
_cell.angle_beta   90.00
_cell.angle_gamma   90.00
#
_symmetry.space_group_name_H-M   'P 1'
#
loop_
_entity.id
_entity.type
_entity.pdbx_description
1 polymer ?
#
loop_
_entity_poly.entity_id
_entity_poly.type
_entity_poly.pdbx_seq_one_letter_code
_entity_poly.pdbx_strand_id
1 'polypeptide(L)'
;MQWKGILHFCFSLTFLLAASSALAYDQPVVNLGYTSFYDGSPPSGPGFYFQDYFQYYTSNRFNDNKGNRLPLPRTELDVVANVTQFIYVTTKKFLELV
;
A
#
# COMPACT_ATOMS: atom_id res chain seq x y z
N MET A 1 22.82 28.76 31.75
CA MET A 1 22.98 28.25 30.36
C MET A 1 22.00 27.11 29.99
N GLN A 2 20.96 26.82 30.79
CA GLN A 2 20.10 25.63 30.60
C GLN A 2 18.89 25.86 29.67
N TRP A 3 18.47 27.13 29.46
CA TRP A 3 17.28 27.46 28.66
C TRP A 3 17.41 27.13 27.17
N LYS A 4 18.62 27.21 26.61
CA LYS A 4 18.90 26.86 25.21
C LYS A 4 18.71 25.36 24.96
N GLY A 5 19.05 24.52 25.93
CA GLY A 5 18.86 23.07 25.84
C GLY A 5 17.39 22.66 25.86
N ILE A 6 16.59 23.31 26.71
CA ILE A 6 15.13 23.11 26.78
C ILE A 6 14.48 23.53 25.46
N LEU A 7 14.91 24.65 24.88
CA LEU A 7 14.37 25.14 23.61
C LEU A 7 14.63 24.16 22.46
N HIS A 8 15.84 23.62 22.35
CA HIS A 8 16.17 22.62 21.33
C HIS A 8 15.37 21.33 21.51
N PHE A 9 15.16 20.89 22.75
CA PHE A 9 14.36 19.71 23.06
C PHE A 9 12.88 19.89 22.68
N CYS A 10 12.29 21.03 23.01
CA CYS A 10 10.91 21.33 22.60
C CYS A 10 10.77 21.41 21.07
N PHE A 11 11.76 21.99 20.40
CA PHE A 11 11.77 22.08 18.94
C PHE A 11 11.87 20.70 18.28
N SER A 12 12.78 19.83 18.75
CA SER A 12 12.92 18.47 18.21
C SER A 12 11.68 17.61 18.49
N LEU A 13 11.10 17.72 19.69
CA LEU A 13 9.89 16.99 20.06
C LEU A 13 8.69 17.40 19.21
N THR A 14 8.54 18.70 18.92
CA THR A 14 7.48 19.20 18.04
C THR A 14 7.63 18.67 16.60
N PHE A 15 8.87 18.60 16.10
CA PHE A 15 9.15 18.06 14.78
C PHE A 15 8.85 16.55 14.68
N LEU A 16 9.19 15.78 15.71
CA LEU A 16 8.85 14.36 15.84
C LEU A 16 7.33 14.12 15.89
N LEU A 17 6.60 14.94 16.64
CA LEU A 17 5.15 14.83 16.75
C LEU A 17 4.42 15.24 15.46
N ALA A 18 4.97 16.20 14.69
CA ALA A 18 4.42 16.60 13.39
C ALA A 18 4.60 15.51 12.30
N ALA A 19 5.67 14.71 12.36
CA ALA A 19 5.93 13.62 11.42
C ALA A 19 4.92 12.45 11.50
N SER A 20 4.13 12.36 12.57
CA SER A 20 3.07 11.35 12.77
C SER A 20 1.87 11.54 11.83
N SER A 21 1.72 12.75 11.27
CA SER A 21 0.63 13.06 10.32
C SER A 21 1.00 12.72 8.87
N ALA A 22 1.53 11.53 8.63
CA ALA A 22 1.60 10.96 7.28
C ALA A 22 0.19 10.47 6.89
N LEU A 23 -0.40 11.18 5.95
CA LEU A 23 -1.74 11.06 5.39
C LEU A 23 -2.01 9.62 4.90
N ALA A 24 -2.78 8.85 5.65
CA ALA A 24 -3.06 7.44 5.37
C ALA A 24 -3.96 7.17 4.13
N TYR A 25 -4.41 8.21 3.41
CA TYR A 25 -5.02 8.06 2.08
C TYR A 25 -3.95 7.73 1.02
N ASP A 26 -2.70 8.16 1.22
CA ASP A 26 -1.54 7.93 0.33
C ASP A 26 -0.75 6.67 0.70
N GLN A 27 -1.32 5.75 1.49
CA GLN A 27 -0.68 4.45 1.63
C GLN A 27 -0.67 3.75 0.26
N PRO A 28 0.43 3.05 -0.09
CA PRO A 28 0.52 2.38 -1.38
C PRO A 28 -0.69 1.47 -1.54
N VAL A 29 -1.27 1.42 -2.74
CA VAL A 29 -2.39 0.54 -3.09
C VAL A 29 -2.07 -0.84 -2.54
N VAL A 30 -2.70 -1.17 -1.41
CA VAL A 30 -2.50 -2.46 -0.78
C VAL A 30 -3.23 -3.42 -1.69
N ASN A 31 -2.51 -4.37 -2.26
CA ASN A 31 -3.16 -5.41 -3.03
C ASN A 31 -4.13 -6.13 -2.08
N LEU A 32 -5.44 -5.91 -2.25
CA LEU A 32 -6.50 -6.40 -1.35
C LEU A 32 -6.72 -7.92 -1.48
N GLY A 33 -5.65 -8.67 -1.71
CA GLY A 33 -5.68 -10.09 -2.03
C GLY A 33 -5.92 -10.39 -3.51
N TYR A 34 -5.90 -9.40 -4.41
CA TYR A 34 -6.02 -9.64 -5.85
C TYR A 34 -4.85 -10.48 -6.38
N THR A 35 -3.60 -10.14 -6.05
CA THR A 35 -2.44 -10.97 -6.37
C THR A 35 -2.50 -12.29 -5.62
N SER A 36 -2.93 -12.31 -4.36
CA SER A 36 -3.08 -13.59 -3.62
C SER A 36 -4.07 -14.54 -4.30
N PHE A 37 -5.17 -14.00 -4.87
CA PHE A 37 -6.13 -14.78 -5.62
C PHE A 37 -5.56 -15.27 -6.96
N TYR A 38 -4.89 -14.38 -7.70
CA TYR A 38 -4.28 -14.70 -8.98
C TYR A 38 -3.05 -15.62 -8.86
N ASP A 39 -2.27 -15.54 -7.78
CA ASP A 39 -1.15 -16.43 -7.44
C ASP A 39 -1.64 -17.83 -7.06
N GLY A 40 -2.89 -17.95 -6.59
CA GLY A 40 -3.57 -19.22 -6.35
C GLY A 40 -4.15 -19.86 -7.62
N SER A 41 -4.16 -19.12 -8.74
CA SER A 41 -4.68 -19.65 -10.00
C SER A 41 -3.72 -20.69 -10.60
N PRO A 42 -4.24 -21.74 -11.27
CA PRO A 42 -3.38 -22.69 -11.97
C PRO A 42 -2.54 -21.99 -13.06
N PRO A 43 -1.27 -22.41 -13.27
CA PRO A 43 -0.57 -23.54 -12.65
C PRO A 43 -0.04 -23.24 -11.23
N SER A 44 -0.44 -24.04 -10.25
CA SER A 44 -0.21 -23.82 -8.81
C SER A 44 0.90 -24.70 -8.21
N GLY A 45 1.84 -25.17 -9.04
CA GLY A 45 2.98 -26.00 -8.62
C GLY A 45 4.30 -25.22 -8.46
N PRO A 46 5.37 -25.85 -7.96
CA PRO A 46 6.70 -25.25 -7.98
C PRO A 46 7.19 -24.95 -9.39
N GLY A 47 7.81 -23.80 -9.61
CA GLY A 47 8.27 -23.38 -10.93
C GLY A 47 8.49 -21.89 -11.07
N PHE A 48 8.89 -21.48 -12.27
CA PHE A 48 8.92 -20.09 -12.68
C PHE A 48 7.69 -19.78 -13.53
N TYR A 49 7.01 -18.69 -13.20
CA TYR A 49 5.84 -18.24 -13.92
C TYR A 49 6.01 -16.78 -14.31
N PHE A 50 5.52 -16.47 -15.50
CA PHE A 50 5.31 -15.10 -15.94
C PHE A 50 3.81 -14.89 -15.99
N GLN A 51 3.34 -13.85 -15.32
CA GLN A 51 1.93 -13.50 -15.28
C GLN A 51 1.75 -12.06 -15.71
N ASP A 52 0.78 -11.83 -16.59
CA ASP A 52 0.42 -10.49 -17.05
C ASP A 52 -1.09 -10.39 -17.08
N TYR A 53 -1.66 -9.45 -16.33
CA TYR A 53 -3.09 -9.25 -16.28
C TYR A 53 -3.45 -7.78 -16.13
N PHE A 54 -4.70 -7.48 -16.46
CA PHE A 54 -5.25 -6.13 -16.38
C PHE A 54 -6.21 -6.02 -15.19
N GLN A 55 -6.18 -4.89 -14.51
CA GLN A 55 -7.10 -4.52 -13.45
C GLN A 55 -7.87 -3.28 -13.87
N TYR A 56 -9.19 -3.38 -13.83
CA TYR A 56 -10.06 -2.25 -14.10
C TYR A 56 -10.53 -1.64 -12.78
N TYR A 57 -10.19 -0.38 -12.55
CA TYR A 57 -10.60 0.37 -11.37
C TYR A 57 -11.48 1.54 -11.77
N THR A 58 -12.64 1.63 -11.13
CA THR A 58 -13.52 2.79 -11.24
C THR A 58 -13.88 3.34 -9.86
N SER A 59 -13.96 4.66 -9.73
CA SER A 59 -14.51 5.32 -8.56
C SER A 59 -15.15 6.64 -8.96
N ASN A 60 -16.27 6.99 -8.32
CA ASN A 60 -16.94 8.28 -8.48
C ASN A 60 -16.61 9.25 -7.32
N ARG A 61 -15.90 8.77 -6.28
CA ARG A 61 -15.66 9.51 -5.05
C ARG A 61 -14.41 9.01 -4.33
N PHE A 62 -13.61 9.95 -3.87
CA PHE A 62 -12.49 9.68 -2.96
C PHE A 62 -12.87 10.09 -1.55
N ASN A 63 -12.60 9.21 -0.58
CA ASN A 63 -13.03 9.37 0.81
C ASN A 63 -11.82 9.54 1.72
N ASP A 64 -11.91 10.45 2.69
CA ASP A 64 -10.96 10.50 3.80
C ASP A 64 -11.13 9.30 4.75
N ASN A 65 -10.28 9.21 5.77
CA ASN A 65 -10.32 8.17 6.80
C ASN A 65 -11.58 8.19 7.68
N LYS A 66 -12.43 9.22 7.57
CA LYS A 66 -13.71 9.36 8.26
C LYS A 66 -14.90 9.14 7.32
N GLY A 67 -14.66 8.75 6.07
CA GLY A 67 -15.68 8.53 5.06
C GLY A 67 -16.21 9.82 4.41
N ASN A 68 -15.65 10.99 4.72
CA ASN A 68 -16.02 12.25 4.08
C ASN A 68 -15.39 12.37 2.70
N ARG A 69 -15.99 13.17 1.82
CA ARG A 69 -15.46 13.37 0.47
C ARG A 69 -14.17 14.19 0.57
N LEU A 70 -13.11 13.76 -0.12
CA LEU A 70 -11.94 14.62 -0.27
C LEU A 70 -12.32 15.86 -1.09
N PRO A 71 -11.91 17.07 -0.67
CA PRO A 71 -12.22 18.33 -1.36
C PRO A 71 -11.33 18.53 -2.60
N LEU A 72 -11.30 17.54 -3.50
CA LEU A 72 -10.53 17.58 -4.74
C LEU A 72 -11.41 18.00 -5.92
N PRO A 73 -10.86 18.73 -6.91
CA PRO A 73 -11.62 19.22 -8.05
C PRO A 73 -12.17 18.10 -8.95
N ARG A 74 -11.51 16.93 -8.97
CA ARG A 74 -11.98 15.72 -9.64
C ARG A 74 -11.70 14.51 -8.74
N THR A 75 -12.72 13.68 -8.53
CA THR A 75 -12.62 12.41 -7.77
C THR A 75 -13.20 11.22 -8.54
N GLU A 76 -13.38 11.41 -9.84
CA GLU A 76 -13.76 10.34 -10.77
C GLU A 76 -12.49 9.70 -11.30
N LEU A 77 -12.42 8.37 -11.18
CA LEU A 77 -11.33 7.53 -11.63
C LEU A 77 -11.92 6.47 -12.54
N ASP A 78 -11.30 6.31 -13.71
CA ASP A 78 -11.50 5.17 -14.60
C ASP A 78 -10.11 4.82 -15.15
N VAL A 79 -9.56 3.70 -14.72
CA VAL A 79 -8.20 3.30 -15.07
C VAL A 79 -8.13 1.79 -15.30
N VAL A 80 -7.44 1.42 -16.38
CA VAL A 80 -6.97 0.07 -16.61
C VAL A 80 -5.50 0.03 -16.21
N ALA A 81 -5.17 -0.68 -15.14
CA ALA A 81 -3.81 -0.95 -14.75
C ALA A 81 -3.35 -2.27 -15.36
N ASN A 82 -2.13 -2.32 -15.89
CA ASN A 82 -1.48 -3.56 -16.26
C ASN A 82 -0.55 -4.00 -15.13
N VAL A 83 -0.59 -5.28 -14.80
CA VAL A 83 0.23 -5.89 -13.75
C VAL A 83 0.99 -7.06 -14.36
N THR A 84 2.29 -6.85 -14.48
CA THR A 84 3.23 -7.87 -14.92
C THR A 84 4.03 -8.40 -13.73
N GLN A 85 4.11 -9.71 -13.59
CA GLN A 85 4.78 -10.38 -12.48
C GLN A 85 5.67 -11.52 -12.99
N PHE A 86 6.80 -11.67 -12.31
CA PHE A 86 7.65 -12.85 -12.42
C PHE A 86 7.65 -13.56 -11.08
N ILE A 87 7.20 -14.80 -11.08
CA ILE A 87 6.89 -15.57 -9.88
C ILE A 87 7.80 -16.79 -9.84
N TYR A 88 8.40 -17.06 -8.68
CA TYR A 88 9.14 -18.29 -8.43
C TYR A 88 8.55 -19.01 -7.22
N VAL A 89 7.99 -20.19 -7.47
CA VAL A 89 7.45 -21.08 -6.44
C VAL A 89 8.49 -22.17 -6.17
N THR A 90 9.07 -22.16 -4.98
CA THR A 90 10.08 -23.13 -4.57
C THR A 90 9.47 -24.47 -4.17
N THR A 91 10.21 -25.56 -4.37
CA THR A 91 9.88 -26.88 -3.80
C THR A 91 10.27 -27.02 -2.33
N LYS A 92 11.07 -26.09 -1.79
CA LYS A 92 11.59 -26.15 -0.42
C LYS A 92 10.57 -25.59 0.57
N LYS A 93 10.17 -26.40 1.54
CA LYS A 93 9.39 -25.94 2.70
C LYS A 93 10.32 -25.32 3.74
N PHE A 94 10.13 -24.04 4.03
CA PHE A 94 10.83 -23.33 5.11
C PHE A 94 9.81 -23.02 6.21
N LEU A 95 9.63 -23.98 7.13
CA LEU A 95 8.65 -24.00 8.22
C LEU A 95 7.17 -24.11 7.83
N GLU A 96 6.51 -25.08 8.46
CA GLU A 96 5.06 -25.23 8.54
C GLU A 96 4.65 -24.49 9.81
N LEU A 97 3.99 -23.33 9.68
CA LEU A 97 3.34 -22.68 10.83
C LEU A 97 2.10 -23.52 11.16
N VAL A 98 2.24 -24.34 12.20
CA VAL A 98 1.12 -25.03 12.89
C VAL A 98 0.34 -24.01 13.69
#